data_AF-A0A959HWZ8-F1
#
_entry.id   AF-A0A959HWZ8-F1
#
_cell.length_a   1.000
_cell.length_b   1.000
_cell.length_c   1.000
_cell.angle_alpha   90.00
_cell.angle_beta   90.00
_cell.angle_gamma   90.00
#
_symmetry.space_group_name_H-M   'P 1'
#
loop_
_entity.id
_entity.type
_entity.pdbx_description
1 polymer ?
#
loop_
_entity_poly.entity_id
_entity_poly.type
_entity_poly.pdbx_seq_one_letter_code
_entity_poly.pdbx_strand_id
1 'polypeptide(L)'
;MRSTHYAFFTGAVAVLVFSAFMLPGDAQEIEKQFARVNGRLYVQKAEVSNAEYEAFLTDLAKNGKWEVVKKYRVDSTGWALKTELEDAGFWAENYHLDKKFGDYPVVNISLEAAQAYGAWLTDRYMKEENRTFPSVAFRLPSEAEWKLIALSAQAYSVDPRESAKKKSKKNMTANLRTGAAKRKAGKAPVTMKVDGSKANKLGMFHMVGNVCEMTRSGALKGGSWDTVAGESAVHLSQKYELPNPRVGFRLVMEMVER
;
A
#
# COMPACT_ATOMS: atom_id res chain seq x y z
N MET A 1 25.58 49.91 22.07
CA MET A 1 25.09 48.52 22.16
C MET A 1 24.86 48.00 20.77
N ARG A 2 25.51 46.89 20.38
CA ARG A 2 25.50 46.36 19.02
C ARG A 2 24.18 45.63 18.74
N SER A 3 23.52 46.05 17.66
CA SER A 3 22.39 45.38 17.02
C SER A 3 22.78 43.98 16.53
N THR A 4 21.93 42.98 16.76
CA THR A 4 21.97 41.70 16.04
C THR A 4 20.59 41.47 15.44
N HIS A 5 20.52 41.62 14.12
CA HIS A 5 19.36 41.27 13.29
C HIS A 5 19.36 39.75 13.07
N TYR A 6 18.25 39.09 13.40
CA TYR A 6 18.00 37.72 12.97
C TYR A 6 17.56 37.74 11.51
N ALA A 7 18.42 37.24 10.62
CA ALA A 7 18.06 37.00 9.23
C ALA A 7 17.13 35.79 9.15
N PHE A 8 15.89 36.01 8.70
CA PHE A 8 14.99 34.94 8.30
C PHE A 8 15.53 34.31 7.01
N PHE A 9 16.07 33.09 7.12
CA PHE A 9 16.40 32.26 5.97
C PHE A 9 15.11 31.68 5.40
N THR A 10 14.55 32.35 4.38
CA THR A 10 13.53 31.78 3.50
C THR A 10 14.21 30.82 2.51
N GLY A 11 14.58 29.63 3.01
CA GLY A 11 15.05 28.54 2.16
C GLY A 11 13.88 27.92 1.39
N ALA A 12 13.62 28.42 0.19
CA ALA A 12 12.78 27.71 -0.78
C ALA A 12 13.50 26.41 -1.18
N VAL A 13 13.04 25.28 -0.64
CA VAL A 13 13.54 23.97 -1.05
C VAL A 13 12.83 23.57 -2.33
N ALA A 14 13.43 23.87 -3.47
CA ALA A 14 13.09 23.22 -4.73
C ALA A 14 13.59 21.77 -4.68
N VAL A 15 12.69 20.81 -4.41
CA VAL A 15 12.98 19.39 -4.61
C VAL A 15 12.36 18.96 -5.94
N LEU A 16 13.14 19.06 -7.00
CA LEU A 16 12.92 18.30 -8.23
C LEU A 16 13.86 17.10 -8.22
N VAL A 17 13.34 15.93 -7.83
CA VAL A 17 13.94 14.63 -8.14
C VAL A 17 12.82 13.63 -8.39
N PHE A 18 12.79 13.10 -9.61
CA PHE A 18 11.89 12.06 -10.11
C PHE A 18 12.00 10.78 -9.27
N SER A 19 10.98 10.47 -8.45
CA SER A 19 10.63 9.08 -8.17
C SER A 19 9.60 8.66 -9.22
N ALA A 20 9.63 7.40 -9.66
CA ALA A 20 8.71 6.86 -10.67
C ALA A 20 7.23 6.80 -10.20
N PHE A 21 6.92 7.32 -9.01
CA PHE A 21 5.61 7.29 -8.36
C PHE A 21 5.25 8.61 -7.67
N MET A 22 5.71 9.77 -8.15
CA MET A 22 4.90 10.98 -7.92
C MET A 22 3.62 10.78 -8.72
N LEU A 23 2.46 10.62 -8.07
CA LEU A 23 1.16 10.62 -8.75
C LEU A 23 1.11 11.85 -9.66
N PRO A 24 1.27 11.69 -10.98
CA PRO A 24 1.27 12.85 -11.86
C PRO A 24 -0.14 13.45 -11.76
N GLY A 25 -0.24 14.76 -11.90
CA GLY A 25 -1.53 15.40 -12.15
C GLY A 25 -2.07 15.05 -13.54
N ASP A 26 -2.13 13.76 -13.85
CA ASP A 26 -2.48 13.20 -15.15
C ASP A 26 -3.34 11.95 -14.90
N ALA A 27 -4.61 12.04 -15.32
CA ALA A 27 -5.56 10.93 -15.18
C ALA A 27 -5.08 9.66 -15.89
N GLN A 28 -4.36 9.77 -17.01
CA GLN A 28 -3.87 8.61 -17.76
C GLN A 28 -2.80 7.85 -16.99
N GLU A 29 -1.95 8.55 -16.23
CA GLU A 29 -0.95 7.91 -15.37
C GLU A 29 -1.57 7.22 -14.16
N ILE A 30 -2.65 7.79 -13.61
CA ILE A 30 -3.46 7.11 -12.59
C ILE A 30 -4.07 5.85 -13.20
N GLU A 31 -4.74 5.94 -14.34
CA GLU A 31 -5.42 4.83 -15.00
C GLU A 31 -4.48 3.65 -15.35
N LYS A 32 -3.24 3.94 -15.76
CA LYS A 32 -2.22 2.91 -16.06
C LYS A 32 -1.90 2.02 -14.85
N GLN A 33 -2.13 2.48 -13.63
CA GLN A 33 -1.92 1.69 -12.42
C GLN A 33 -3.04 0.69 -12.16
N PHE A 34 -4.16 0.78 -12.88
CA PHE A 34 -5.32 -0.07 -12.67
C PHE A 34 -5.45 -1.14 -13.77
N ALA A 35 -5.90 -2.33 -13.37
CA ALA A 35 -6.22 -3.45 -14.25
C ALA A 35 -7.73 -3.73 -14.20
N ARG A 36 -8.33 -3.99 -15.36
CA ARG A 36 -9.77 -4.31 -15.44
C ARG A 36 -10.05 -5.66 -14.80
N VAL A 37 -11.03 -5.71 -13.90
CA VAL A 37 -11.52 -6.95 -13.27
C VAL A 37 -12.78 -7.42 -13.98
N ASN A 38 -13.75 -6.52 -14.18
CA ASN A 38 -14.99 -6.80 -14.88
C ASN A 38 -15.55 -5.54 -15.57
N GLY A 39 -16.85 -5.54 -15.89
CA GLY A 39 -17.53 -4.44 -16.60
C GLY A 39 -17.28 -3.05 -16.00
N ARG A 40 -17.43 -2.91 -14.68
CA ARG A 40 -17.37 -1.61 -13.97
C ARG A 40 -16.26 -1.52 -12.92
N LEU A 41 -15.58 -2.62 -12.64
CA LEU A 41 -14.57 -2.69 -11.58
C LEU A 41 -13.16 -2.86 -12.15
N TYR A 42 -12.27 -1.99 -11.69
CA TYR A 42 -10.83 -2.05 -11.91
C TYR A 42 -10.12 -2.12 -10.56
N VAL A 43 -8.91 -2.67 -10.52
CA VAL A 43 -8.10 -2.81 -9.31
C VAL A 43 -6.71 -2.25 -9.53
N GLN A 44 -6.16 -1.56 -8.53
CA GLN A 44 -4.78 -1.12 -8.54
C GLN A 44 -3.85 -2.34 -8.57
N LYS A 45 -2.89 -2.33 -9.49
CA LYS A 45 -2.02 -3.47 -9.79
C LYS A 45 -1.13 -3.86 -8.61
N ALA A 46 -0.76 -2.91 -7.76
CA ALA A 46 0.04 -3.14 -6.56
C ALA A 46 -0.57 -2.46 -5.33
N GLU A 47 -0.04 -2.72 -4.14
CA GLU A 47 -0.38 -1.94 -2.95
C GLU A 47 0.02 -0.47 -3.13
N VAL A 48 -0.70 0.43 -2.44
CA VAL A 48 -0.30 1.84 -2.37
C VAL A 48 1.06 1.94 -1.68
N SER A 49 1.98 2.66 -2.31
CA SER A 49 3.34 2.86 -1.83
C SER A 49 3.48 4.02 -0.84
N ASN A 50 4.59 4.05 -0.12
CA ASN A 50 4.96 5.16 0.76
C ASN A 50 4.99 6.49 -0.01
N ALA A 51 5.56 6.53 -1.21
CA ALA A 51 5.66 7.75 -2.01
C ALA A 51 4.29 8.27 -2.46
N GLU A 52 3.38 7.37 -2.87
CA GLU A 52 2.01 7.75 -3.25
C GLU A 52 1.24 8.31 -2.05
N TYR A 53 1.38 7.69 -0.88
CA TYR A 53 0.73 8.15 0.34
C TYR A 53 1.33 9.47 0.87
N GLU A 54 2.64 9.66 0.74
CA GLU A 54 3.31 10.92 1.04
C GLU A 54 2.82 12.06 0.13
N ALA A 55 2.55 11.77 -1.15
CA ALA A 55 1.96 12.75 -2.08
C ALA A 55 0.57 13.21 -1.60
N PHE A 56 -0.26 12.29 -1.11
CA PHE A 56 -1.55 12.62 -0.49
C PHE A 56 -1.40 13.55 0.72
N LEU A 57 -0.54 13.20 1.68
CA LEU A 57 -0.32 14.03 2.86
C LEU A 57 0.27 15.40 2.51
N THR A 58 1.16 15.44 1.52
CA THR A 58 1.78 16.68 1.02
C THR A 58 0.75 17.59 0.36
N ASP A 59 -0.17 17.05 -0.43
CA ASP A 59 -1.25 17.81 -1.05
C ASP A 59 -2.18 18.40 0.01
N LEU A 60 -2.59 17.61 1.01
CA LEU A 60 -3.37 18.11 2.14
C LEU A 60 -2.67 19.25 2.89
N ALA A 61 -1.37 19.10 3.16
CA ALA A 61 -0.54 20.10 3.81
C ALA A 61 -0.46 21.40 3.00
N LYS A 62 -0.21 21.31 1.70
CA LYS A 62 -0.16 22.47 0.78
C LYS A 62 -1.48 23.23 0.73
N ASN A 63 -2.60 22.53 0.91
CA ASN A 63 -3.94 23.12 0.97
C ASN A 63 -4.35 23.54 2.40
N GLY A 64 -3.40 23.64 3.35
CA GLY A 64 -3.64 24.13 4.71
C GLY A 64 -4.42 23.17 5.61
N LYS A 65 -4.63 21.91 5.20
CA LYS A 65 -5.43 20.91 5.93
C LYS A 65 -4.61 20.19 7.02
N TRP A 66 -3.88 20.93 7.84
CA TRP A 66 -2.91 20.39 8.80
C TRP A 66 -3.51 19.46 9.86
N GLU A 67 -4.73 19.73 10.34
CA GLU A 67 -5.40 18.84 11.29
C GLU A 67 -5.78 17.50 10.65
N VAL A 68 -6.12 17.50 9.35
CA VAL A 68 -6.38 16.29 8.58
C VAL A 68 -5.08 15.50 8.38
N VAL A 69 -3.96 16.18 8.08
CA VAL A 69 -2.63 15.55 8.00
C VAL A 69 -2.26 14.91 9.32
N LYS A 70 -2.43 15.60 10.46
CA LYS A 70 -2.17 15.03 11.78
C LYS A 70 -2.99 13.76 12.02
N LYS A 71 -4.25 13.74 11.60
CA LYS A 71 -5.14 12.59 11.74
C LYS A 71 -4.73 11.40 10.87
N TYR A 72 -4.22 11.65 9.66
CA TYR A 72 -3.93 10.60 8.65
C TYR A 72 -2.45 10.27 8.47
N ARG A 73 -1.56 10.89 9.24
CA ARG A 73 -0.12 10.59 9.20
C ARG A 73 0.15 9.13 9.56
N VAL A 74 1.24 8.59 9.01
CA VAL A 74 1.79 7.29 9.39
C VAL A 74 2.24 7.30 10.85
N ASP A 75 2.06 6.18 11.55
CA ASP A 75 2.61 5.94 12.88
C ASP A 75 3.73 4.90 12.83
N SER A 76 4.93 5.35 12.43
CA SER A 76 6.09 4.47 12.23
C SER A 76 6.52 3.72 13.52
N THR A 77 6.08 4.16 14.70
CA THR A 77 6.38 3.47 15.97
C THR A 77 5.83 2.04 16.00
N GLY A 78 4.81 1.74 15.19
CA GLY A 78 4.25 0.40 15.05
C GLY A 78 5.28 -0.66 14.65
N TRP A 79 6.37 -0.29 13.96
CA TRP A 79 7.50 -1.20 13.71
C TRP A 79 8.14 -1.70 15.01
N ALA A 80 8.43 -0.79 15.95
CA ALA A 80 9.02 -1.12 17.25
C ALA A 80 8.02 -1.75 18.22
N LEU A 81 6.77 -1.27 18.21
CA LEU A 81 5.77 -1.63 19.22
C LEU A 81 4.97 -2.90 18.88
N LYS A 82 4.88 -3.27 17.60
CA LYS A 82 3.99 -4.35 17.13
C LYS A 82 4.73 -5.49 16.43
N THR A 83 6.06 -5.49 16.41
CA THR A 83 6.87 -6.57 15.82
C THR A 83 7.89 -7.11 16.80
N GLU A 84 8.35 -8.33 16.55
CA GLU A 84 9.46 -8.95 17.29
C GLU A 84 10.76 -8.93 16.46
N LEU A 85 10.89 -7.97 15.55
CA LEU A 85 12.09 -7.83 14.72
C LEU A 85 13.27 -7.36 15.57
N GLU A 86 14.41 -8.03 15.45
CA GLU A 86 15.65 -7.58 16.10
C GLU A 86 16.07 -6.18 15.63
N ASP A 87 15.75 -5.81 14.39
CA ASP A 87 16.03 -4.51 13.77
C ASP A 87 14.81 -3.56 13.78
N ALA A 88 13.84 -3.76 14.68
CA ALA A 88 12.60 -2.98 14.70
C ALA A 88 12.81 -1.44 14.84
N GLY A 89 13.82 -1.01 15.60
CA GLY A 89 14.16 0.41 15.74
C GLY A 89 14.59 1.04 14.41
N PHE A 90 15.39 0.32 13.61
CA PHE A 90 15.77 0.75 12.27
C PHE A 90 14.55 0.97 11.38
N TRP A 91 13.58 0.03 11.40
CA TRP A 91 12.36 0.16 10.62
C TRP A 91 11.51 1.35 11.08
N ALA A 92 11.37 1.55 12.40
CA ALA A 92 10.62 2.66 12.96
C ALA A 92 11.20 4.02 12.52
N GLU A 93 12.52 4.15 12.48
CA GLU A 93 13.19 5.40 12.11
C GLU A 93 13.25 5.64 10.60
N ASN A 94 13.37 4.58 9.78
CA ASN A 94 13.74 4.75 8.38
C ASN A 94 12.62 4.44 7.38
N TYR A 95 11.68 3.54 7.70
CA TYR A 95 10.78 2.97 6.68
C TYR A 95 9.92 4.00 5.95
N HIS A 96 9.43 5.02 6.65
CA HIS A 96 8.57 6.06 6.06
C HIS A 96 9.31 7.38 5.79
N LEU A 97 10.60 7.49 6.15
CA LEU A 97 11.38 8.72 6.02
C LEU A 97 12.45 8.64 4.93
N ASP A 98 13.06 7.47 4.74
CA ASP A 98 14.11 7.28 3.75
C ASP A 98 13.50 7.03 2.37
N LYS A 99 13.88 7.85 1.39
CA LYS A 99 13.40 7.79 0.00
C LYS A 99 13.62 6.42 -0.65
N LYS A 100 14.59 5.62 -0.20
CA LYS A 100 14.80 4.26 -0.74
C LYS A 100 13.61 3.33 -0.50
N PHE A 101 12.76 3.65 0.48
CA PHE A 101 11.53 2.93 0.78
C PHE A 101 10.28 3.55 0.12
N GLY A 102 10.45 4.54 -0.77
CA GLY A 102 9.34 5.19 -1.48
C GLY A 102 8.45 4.21 -2.25
N ASP A 103 9.05 3.22 -2.91
CA ASP A 103 8.34 2.19 -3.70
C ASP A 103 7.89 0.98 -2.85
N TYR A 104 7.92 1.07 -1.52
CA TYR A 104 7.46 -0.01 -0.62
C TYR A 104 6.05 0.29 -0.13
N PRO A 105 5.25 -0.73 0.24
CA PRO A 105 3.86 -0.52 0.63
C PRO A 105 3.75 0.41 1.84
N VAL A 106 2.83 1.36 1.79
CA VAL A 106 2.50 2.14 2.98
C VAL A 106 1.84 1.24 4.03
N VAL A 107 2.33 1.33 5.27
CA VAL A 107 1.80 0.60 6.43
C VAL A 107 1.66 1.55 7.61
N ASN A 108 1.23 1.04 8.76
CA ASN A 108 1.08 1.87 9.97
C ASN A 108 0.15 3.09 9.78
N ILE A 109 -0.93 2.91 9.01
CA ILE A 109 -2.01 3.88 8.86
C ILE A 109 -3.32 3.30 9.39
N SER A 110 -4.29 4.18 9.70
CA SER A 110 -5.64 3.75 10.08
C SER A 110 -6.48 3.37 8.87
N LEU A 111 -7.55 2.61 9.10
CA LEU A 111 -8.56 2.31 8.06
C LEU A 111 -9.17 3.60 7.50
N GLU A 112 -9.47 4.55 8.38
CA GLU A 112 -10.05 5.84 7.98
C GLU A 112 -9.10 6.63 7.08
N ALA A 113 -7.79 6.57 7.33
CA ALA A 113 -6.80 7.25 6.52
C ALA A 113 -6.68 6.62 5.10
N ALA A 114 -6.76 5.29 5.00
CA ALA A 114 -6.81 4.58 3.72
C ALA A 114 -8.10 4.91 2.92
N GLN A 115 -9.24 5.03 3.61
CA GLN A 115 -10.50 5.46 2.99
C GLN A 115 -10.41 6.92 2.51
N ALA A 116 -9.81 7.81 3.31
CA ALA A 116 -9.60 9.20 2.95
C ALA A 116 -8.65 9.37 1.75
N TYR A 117 -7.63 8.52 1.64
CA TYR A 117 -6.76 8.46 0.46
C TYR A 117 -7.54 8.14 -0.83
N GLY A 118 -8.45 7.15 -0.79
CA GLY A 118 -9.32 6.84 -1.94
C GLY A 118 -10.24 8.01 -2.33
N ALA A 119 -10.84 8.68 -1.33
CA ALA A 119 -11.65 9.86 -1.56
C ALA A 119 -10.85 11.02 -2.17
N TRP A 120 -9.62 11.24 -1.69
CA TRP A 120 -8.70 12.23 -2.24
C TRP A 120 -8.31 11.91 -3.70
N LEU A 121 -7.97 10.66 -3.99
CA LEU A 121 -7.62 10.24 -5.36
C LEU A 121 -8.82 10.41 -6.30
N THR A 122 -10.04 10.18 -5.82
CA THR A 122 -11.28 10.47 -6.56
C THR A 122 -11.41 11.95 -6.89
N ASP A 123 -11.31 12.83 -5.91
CA ASP A 123 -11.39 14.28 -6.13
C ASP A 123 -10.28 14.76 -7.10
N ARG A 124 -9.06 14.22 -6.94
CA ARG A 124 -7.93 14.58 -7.79
C ARG A 124 -8.16 14.15 -9.24
N TYR A 125 -8.56 12.89 -9.47
CA TYR A 125 -8.84 12.35 -10.79
C TYR A 125 -10.03 13.04 -11.46
N MET A 126 -11.07 13.36 -10.69
CA MET A 126 -12.28 13.97 -11.25
C MET A 126 -12.10 15.43 -11.69
N LYS A 127 -10.99 16.07 -11.32
CA LYS A 127 -10.57 17.40 -11.78
C LYS A 127 -9.76 17.39 -13.07
N GLU A 128 -9.27 16.23 -13.49
CA GLU A 128 -8.46 16.10 -14.70
C GLU A 128 -9.34 16.07 -15.96
N GLU A 129 -8.93 16.80 -16.99
CA GLU A 129 -9.66 16.90 -18.26
C GLU A 129 -9.39 15.71 -19.19
N ASN A 130 -8.19 15.13 -19.10
CA ASN A 130 -7.72 14.06 -19.99
C ASN A 130 -8.11 12.64 -19.51
N ARG A 131 -9.11 12.55 -18.63
CA ARG A 131 -9.62 11.28 -18.08
C ARG A 131 -10.37 10.44 -19.11
N THR A 132 -10.16 9.12 -19.08
CA THR A 132 -10.92 8.17 -19.91
C THR A 132 -12.29 7.88 -19.29
N PHE A 133 -12.39 7.84 -17.96
CA PHE A 133 -13.61 7.47 -17.27
C PHE A 133 -14.35 8.71 -16.77
N PRO A 134 -15.61 8.93 -17.18
CA PRO A 134 -16.32 10.19 -16.91
C PRO A 134 -16.80 10.33 -15.46
N SER A 135 -16.91 9.22 -14.73
CA SER A 135 -17.38 9.17 -13.34
C SER A 135 -16.85 7.91 -12.67
N VAL A 136 -16.02 8.07 -11.64
CA VAL A 136 -15.41 6.97 -10.90
C VAL A 136 -15.39 7.23 -9.41
N ALA A 137 -15.26 6.15 -8.63
CA ALA A 137 -14.91 6.18 -7.23
C ALA A 137 -13.69 5.31 -6.98
N PHE A 138 -12.63 5.90 -6.41
CA PHE A 138 -11.50 5.17 -5.87
C PHE A 138 -11.76 4.86 -4.41
N ARG A 139 -11.76 3.58 -4.05
CA ARG A 139 -12.12 3.12 -2.70
C ARG A 139 -11.42 1.82 -2.35
N LEU A 140 -11.44 1.47 -1.06
CA LEU A 140 -11.10 0.12 -0.65
C LEU A 140 -12.08 -0.90 -1.26
N PRO A 141 -11.60 -2.10 -1.64
CA PRO A 141 -12.48 -3.17 -2.07
C PRO A 141 -13.35 -3.64 -0.90
N SER A 142 -14.56 -4.10 -1.18
CA SER A 142 -15.27 -5.00 -0.27
C SER A 142 -14.52 -6.34 -0.18
N GLU A 143 -14.80 -7.13 0.87
CA GLU A 143 -14.19 -8.46 0.98
C GLU A 143 -14.57 -9.38 -0.20
N ALA A 144 -15.80 -9.26 -0.72
CA ALA A 144 -16.25 -10.02 -1.88
C ALA A 144 -15.48 -9.62 -3.15
N GLU A 145 -15.30 -8.32 -3.39
CA GLU A 145 -14.49 -7.82 -4.51
C GLU A 145 -13.03 -8.26 -4.38
N TRP A 146 -12.45 -8.16 -3.18
CA TRP A 146 -11.08 -8.60 -2.94
C TRP A 146 -10.89 -10.09 -3.26
N LYS A 147 -11.84 -10.94 -2.82
CA LYS A 147 -11.84 -12.38 -3.16
C LYS A 147 -11.98 -12.61 -4.66
N LEU A 148 -12.90 -11.90 -5.33
CA LEU A 148 -13.09 -11.99 -6.78
C LEU A 148 -11.80 -11.62 -7.52
N ILE A 149 -11.14 -10.54 -7.11
CA ILE A 149 -9.87 -10.07 -7.68
C ILE A 149 -8.79 -11.13 -7.48
N ALA A 150 -8.62 -11.64 -6.25
CA ALA A 150 -7.62 -12.66 -5.94
C ALA A 150 -7.84 -13.97 -6.74
N LEU A 151 -9.10 -14.38 -6.93
CA LEU A 151 -9.42 -15.54 -7.76
C LEU A 151 -9.15 -15.28 -9.25
N SER A 152 -9.53 -14.09 -9.76
CA SER A 152 -9.28 -13.69 -11.15
C SER A 152 -7.78 -13.59 -11.45
N ALA A 153 -7.01 -13.14 -10.46
CA ALA A 153 -5.54 -13.13 -10.46
C ALA A 153 -4.89 -14.52 -10.48
N GLN A 154 -5.66 -15.58 -10.21
CA GLN A 154 -5.14 -16.91 -9.82
C GLN A 154 -4.15 -16.81 -8.65
N ALA A 155 -4.39 -15.84 -7.75
CA ALA A 155 -3.62 -15.62 -6.54
C ALA A 155 -4.06 -16.61 -5.46
N TYR A 156 -3.79 -17.89 -5.71
CA TYR A 156 -3.99 -18.94 -4.73
C TYR A 156 -2.75 -18.97 -3.82
N SER A 157 -2.91 -18.70 -2.52
CA SER A 157 -2.00 -19.35 -1.58
C SER A 157 -2.31 -20.84 -1.68
N VAL A 158 -1.33 -21.68 -1.98
CA VAL A 158 -1.57 -23.13 -2.11
C VAL A 158 -2.32 -23.62 -0.86
N ASP A 159 -3.44 -24.32 -1.04
CA ASP A 159 -4.05 -25.07 0.07
C ASP A 159 -2.95 -25.97 0.66
N PRO A 160 -2.69 -25.94 1.98
CA PRO A 160 -1.73 -26.83 2.61
C PRO A 160 -1.86 -28.29 2.16
N ARG A 161 -3.10 -28.78 1.90
CA ARG A 161 -3.39 -30.14 1.45
C ARG A 161 -3.02 -30.40 -0.02
N GLU A 162 -3.08 -29.37 -0.86
CA GLU A 162 -2.60 -29.39 -2.26
C GLU A 162 -1.07 -29.30 -2.32
N SER A 163 -0.46 -28.49 -1.44
CA SER A 163 0.99 -28.31 -1.36
C SER A 163 1.73 -29.58 -0.94
N ALA A 164 1.08 -30.44 -0.14
CA ALA A 164 1.63 -31.72 0.27
C ALA A 164 1.78 -32.72 -0.91
N LYS A 165 1.04 -32.53 -2.01
CA LYS A 165 0.99 -33.47 -3.14
C LYS A 165 1.84 -33.06 -4.34
N LYS A 166 2.34 -31.82 -4.40
CA LYS A 166 3.20 -31.35 -5.50
C LYS A 166 4.37 -30.52 -4.95
N LYS A 167 5.60 -30.90 -5.30
CA LYS A 167 6.82 -30.06 -5.19
C LYS A 167 6.77 -28.84 -6.14
N SER A 168 5.61 -28.19 -6.31
CA SER A 168 5.47 -27.05 -7.20
C SER A 168 5.95 -25.77 -6.52
N LYS A 169 7.28 -25.63 -6.42
CA LYS A 169 7.98 -24.37 -6.10
C LYS A 169 7.73 -23.25 -7.13
N LYS A 170 6.85 -23.43 -8.12
CA LYS A 170 6.98 -22.70 -9.39
C LYS A 170 6.13 -21.45 -9.57
N ASN A 171 5.11 -21.17 -8.74
CA ASN A 171 4.15 -20.09 -9.06
C ASN A 171 3.75 -19.14 -7.92
N MET A 172 4.40 -19.16 -6.75
CA MET A 172 4.12 -18.18 -5.69
C MET A 172 5.34 -17.31 -5.39
N THR A 173 5.28 -16.06 -5.81
CA THR A 173 6.21 -14.97 -5.50
C THR A 173 5.80 -14.17 -4.25
N ALA A 174 4.98 -14.78 -3.39
CA ALA A 174 4.43 -14.16 -2.20
C ALA A 174 5.52 -13.97 -1.13
N ASN A 175 5.71 -12.73 -0.67
CA ASN A 175 6.58 -12.42 0.46
C ASN A 175 5.86 -12.79 1.77
N LEU A 176 6.05 -14.02 2.23
CA LEU A 176 5.42 -14.61 3.41
C LEU A 176 6.47 -15.14 4.38
N ARG A 177 6.08 -15.34 5.64
CA ARG A 177 6.96 -15.93 6.64
C ARG A 177 7.26 -17.39 6.30
N THR A 178 8.55 -17.72 6.18
CA THR A 178 9.04 -19.07 5.87
C THR A 178 9.40 -19.83 7.15
N GLY A 179 8.39 -20.45 7.77
CA GLY A 179 8.56 -21.28 8.97
C GLY A 179 8.57 -20.50 10.29
N ALA A 180 8.88 -21.19 11.39
CA ALA A 180 8.76 -20.62 12.74
C ALA A 180 9.99 -19.82 13.20
N ALA A 181 11.11 -19.90 12.48
CA ALA A 181 12.34 -19.21 12.87
C ALA A 181 12.19 -17.69 12.69
N LYS A 182 12.62 -16.92 13.69
CA LYS A 182 12.65 -15.46 13.62
C LYS A 182 13.65 -14.99 12.58
N ARG A 183 13.30 -13.93 11.82
CA ARG A 183 14.22 -13.25 10.90
C ARG A 183 15.36 -12.62 11.71
N LYS A 184 16.60 -12.91 11.33
CA LYS A 184 17.79 -12.24 11.89
C LYS A 184 17.93 -10.83 11.33
N ALA A 185 18.39 -9.88 12.14
CA ALA A 185 18.66 -8.50 11.72
C ALA A 185 19.57 -8.42 10.47
N GLY A 186 19.35 -7.37 9.65
CA GLY A 186 20.32 -6.92 8.64
C GLY A 186 20.42 -7.73 7.33
N LYS A 187 19.58 -8.75 7.12
CA LYS A 187 19.68 -9.61 5.92
C LYS A 187 18.97 -9.07 4.67
N ALA A 188 17.80 -8.45 4.81
CA ALA A 188 16.99 -7.88 3.71
C ALA A 188 15.76 -7.16 4.29
N PRO A 189 15.16 -6.16 3.63
CA PRO A 189 13.91 -5.58 4.09
C PRO A 189 12.80 -6.61 4.31
N VAL A 190 11.94 -6.34 5.30
CA VAL A 190 10.82 -7.23 5.66
C VAL A 190 9.71 -7.20 4.61
N THR A 191 9.41 -6.03 4.07
CA THR A 191 8.57 -5.86 2.88
C THR A 191 9.43 -5.83 1.62
N MET A 192 8.81 -6.04 0.47
CA MET A 192 9.43 -5.81 -0.84
C MET A 192 8.81 -4.57 -1.46
N LYS A 193 9.45 -4.04 -2.51
CA LYS A 193 8.82 -3.03 -3.37
C LYS A 193 7.47 -3.53 -3.86
N VAL A 194 6.52 -2.61 -4.09
CA VAL A 194 5.15 -2.92 -4.54
C VAL A 194 5.11 -3.61 -5.91
N ASP A 195 6.17 -3.49 -6.71
CA ASP A 195 6.37 -4.18 -7.98
C ASP A 195 7.53 -5.20 -7.94
N GLY A 196 8.04 -5.51 -6.75
CA GLY A 196 9.27 -6.27 -6.52
C GLY A 196 9.16 -7.77 -6.79
N SER A 197 8.05 -8.24 -7.37
CA SER A 197 7.83 -9.64 -7.74
C SER A 197 7.34 -9.79 -9.17
N LYS A 198 7.26 -11.03 -9.65
CA LYS A 198 6.61 -11.30 -10.92
C LYS A 198 5.10 -11.05 -10.80
N ALA A 199 4.57 -10.14 -11.61
CA ALA A 199 3.15 -9.93 -11.76
C ALA A 199 2.41 -11.20 -12.21
N ASN A 200 1.15 -11.35 -11.80
CA ASN A 200 0.26 -12.37 -12.35
C ASN A 200 -0.19 -12.03 -13.79
N LYS A 201 -1.00 -12.90 -14.39
CA LYS A 201 -1.48 -12.73 -15.79
C LYS A 201 -2.30 -11.46 -16.02
N LEU A 202 -2.84 -10.86 -14.97
CA LEU A 202 -3.59 -9.60 -15.01
C LEU A 202 -2.70 -8.39 -14.68
N GLY A 203 -1.40 -8.59 -14.52
CA GLY A 203 -0.43 -7.53 -14.21
C GLY A 203 -0.43 -7.09 -12.75
N MET A 204 -1.07 -7.84 -11.84
CA MET A 204 -1.08 -7.49 -10.42
C MET A 204 0.06 -8.16 -9.64
N PHE A 205 0.54 -7.46 -8.63
CA PHE A 205 1.59 -7.85 -7.71
C PHE A 205 1.02 -8.10 -6.31
N HIS A 206 1.66 -8.98 -5.55
CA HIS A 206 1.46 -9.16 -4.11
C HIS A 206 0.01 -9.33 -3.60
N MET A 207 -0.91 -9.87 -4.41
CA MET A 207 -2.27 -10.20 -3.92
C MET A 207 -2.27 -11.15 -2.71
N VAL A 208 -1.20 -11.92 -2.53
CA VAL A 208 -0.92 -12.72 -1.33
C VAL A 208 0.48 -12.39 -0.85
N GLY A 209 0.61 -12.11 0.45
CA GLY A 209 1.85 -11.74 1.11
C GLY A 209 2.24 -10.28 0.90
N ASN A 210 3.48 -9.96 1.25
CA ASN A 210 4.01 -8.60 1.39
C ASN A 210 3.31 -7.86 2.54
N VAL A 211 2.11 -7.33 2.36
CA VAL A 211 1.29 -6.77 3.45
C VAL A 211 -0.14 -7.29 3.37
N CYS A 212 -0.81 -7.42 4.51
CA CYS A 212 -2.25 -7.62 4.52
C CYS A 212 -2.93 -6.39 3.94
N GLU A 213 -4.03 -6.59 3.23
CA GLU A 213 -4.78 -5.50 2.60
C GLU A 213 -6.09 -5.22 3.33
N MET A 214 -6.30 -3.95 3.66
CA MET A 214 -7.56 -3.49 4.24
C MET A 214 -8.70 -3.55 3.22
N THR A 215 -9.83 -4.12 3.62
CA THR A 215 -11.10 -3.98 2.91
C THR A 215 -11.92 -2.83 3.49
N ARG A 216 -12.96 -2.39 2.77
CA ARG A 216 -13.88 -1.33 3.20
C ARG A 216 -14.50 -1.57 4.58
N SER A 217 -14.73 -2.84 4.94
CA SER A 217 -15.31 -3.24 6.23
C SER A 217 -14.28 -3.37 7.37
N GLY A 218 -12.98 -3.19 7.08
CA GLY A 218 -11.89 -3.41 8.03
C GLY A 218 -11.35 -4.84 8.09
N ALA A 219 -11.97 -5.80 7.39
CA ALA A 219 -11.38 -7.13 7.25
C ALA A 219 -10.02 -7.03 6.53
N LEU A 220 -9.03 -7.80 7.01
CA LEU A 220 -7.66 -7.83 6.48
C LEU A 220 -7.46 -9.13 5.70
N LYS A 221 -6.91 -9.02 4.49
CA LYS A 221 -6.82 -10.14 3.53
C LYS A 221 -5.40 -10.33 3.01
N GLY A 222 -5.10 -11.52 2.48
CA GLY A 222 -3.89 -11.81 1.72
C GLY A 222 -2.65 -12.20 2.52
N GLY A 223 -2.62 -11.97 3.84
CA GLY A 223 -1.44 -12.20 4.66
C GLY A 223 -0.31 -11.21 4.39
N SER A 224 0.73 -11.24 5.23
CA SER A 224 1.88 -10.32 5.16
C SER A 224 3.21 -11.07 5.17
N TRP A 225 4.30 -10.32 5.12
CA TRP A 225 5.67 -10.80 5.36
C TRP A 225 5.84 -11.59 6.68
N ASP A 226 4.95 -11.41 7.66
CA ASP A 226 4.95 -12.13 8.94
C ASP A 226 3.88 -13.23 9.05
N THR A 227 3.08 -13.43 8.00
CA THR A 227 2.01 -14.44 7.95
C THR A 227 2.51 -15.70 7.24
N VAL A 228 2.15 -16.88 7.75
CA VAL A 228 2.50 -18.16 7.11
C VAL A 228 1.50 -18.49 6.00
N ALA A 229 1.94 -19.26 4.98
CA ALA A 229 1.10 -19.54 3.80
C ALA A 229 -0.27 -20.16 4.12
N GLY A 230 -0.35 -21.04 5.13
CA GLY A 230 -1.63 -21.65 5.53
C GLY A 230 -2.64 -20.66 6.10
N GLU A 231 -2.19 -19.51 6.59
CA GLU A 231 -3.01 -18.44 7.15
C GLU A 231 -3.31 -17.32 6.13
N SER A 232 -2.62 -17.33 4.98
CA SER A 232 -2.73 -16.30 3.93
C SER A 232 -3.74 -16.66 2.82
N ALA A 233 -4.57 -17.67 3.03
CA ALA A 233 -5.55 -18.10 2.04
C ALA A 233 -6.62 -17.07 1.76
N VAL A 234 -7.05 -16.98 0.49
CA VAL A 234 -8.00 -15.98 -0.03
C VAL A 234 -9.29 -15.91 0.79
N HIS A 235 -9.76 -17.05 1.29
CA HIS A 235 -10.97 -17.14 2.09
C HIS A 235 -10.77 -16.74 3.57
N LEU A 236 -9.53 -16.71 4.06
CA LEU A 236 -9.18 -16.37 5.44
C LEU A 236 -8.98 -14.87 5.63
N SER A 237 -9.17 -14.41 6.86
CA SER A 237 -8.92 -13.02 7.24
C SER A 237 -7.92 -12.97 8.39
N GLN A 238 -6.98 -12.01 8.32
CA GLN A 238 -5.97 -11.81 9.35
C GLN A 238 -6.47 -10.85 10.43
N LYS A 239 -5.89 -10.95 11.62
CA LYS A 239 -6.27 -10.13 12.78
C LYS A 239 -5.05 -9.32 13.23
N TYR A 240 -5.07 -8.03 12.94
CA TYR A 240 -4.10 -7.07 13.45
C TYR A 240 -4.83 -5.79 13.89
N GLU A 241 -4.41 -5.22 15.00
CA GLU A 241 -4.88 -3.91 15.44
C GLU A 241 -4.21 -2.81 14.62
N LEU A 242 -5.03 -2.01 13.93
CA LEU A 242 -4.59 -0.87 13.15
C LEU A 242 -4.27 0.33 14.03
N PRO A 243 -3.29 1.18 13.67
CA PRO A 243 -2.33 1.02 12.55
C PRO A 243 -1.32 -0.13 12.79
N ASN A 244 -0.86 -0.84 11.75
CA ASN A 244 0.08 -1.97 11.93
C ASN A 244 1.13 -2.07 10.80
N PRO A 245 2.39 -2.48 11.08
CA PRO A 245 3.44 -2.58 10.07
C PRO A 245 3.28 -3.75 9.08
N ARG A 246 2.28 -4.60 9.31
CA ARG A 246 1.94 -5.73 8.43
C ARG A 246 0.75 -5.44 7.53
N VAL A 247 0.13 -4.25 7.65
CA VAL A 247 -1.14 -3.96 7.01
C VAL A 247 -1.01 -2.68 6.19
N GLY A 248 -1.22 -2.82 4.89
CA GLY A 248 -1.37 -1.74 3.92
C GLY A 248 -2.72 -1.86 3.20
N PHE A 249 -2.78 -1.38 1.97
CA PHE A 249 -4.00 -1.45 1.17
C PHE A 249 -3.70 -1.27 -0.33
N ARG A 250 -4.66 -1.66 -1.16
CA ARG A 250 -4.77 -1.25 -2.56
C ARG A 250 -6.18 -0.74 -2.82
N LEU A 251 -6.34 0.06 -3.87
CA LEU A 251 -7.64 0.58 -4.25
C LEU A 251 -8.31 -0.26 -5.35
N VAL A 252 -9.63 -0.15 -5.40
CA VAL A 252 -10.40 -0.40 -6.61
C VAL A 252 -10.88 0.95 -7.17
N MET A 253 -10.97 1.00 -8.49
CA MET A 253 -11.66 2.06 -9.22
C MET A 253 -12.96 1.48 -9.76
N GLU A 254 -14.07 2.01 -9.27
CA GLU A 254 -15.41 1.65 -9.72
C GLU A 254 -15.95 2.73 -10.64
N MET A 255 -16.41 2.35 -11.83
CA MET A 255 -17.18 3.25 -12.69
C MET A 255 -18.57 3.45 -12.09
N VAL A 256 -18.93 4.70 -11.82
CA VAL A 256 -20.23 5.04 -11.25
C VAL A 256 -21.15 5.44 -12.40
N GLU A 257 -22.26 4.71 -12.57
CA GLU A 257 -23.31 5.10 -13.53
C GLU A 257 -23.88 6.47 -13.15
N ARG A 258 -24.17 7.29 -14.17
CA ARG A 258 -24.89 8.55 -13.99
C ARG A 258 -26.38 8.29 -13.91
#